data_AF-A0A3D3UP02-F1
#
_entry.id   AF-A0A3D3UP02-F1
#
_cell.length_a   1.000
_cell.length_b   1.000
_cell.length_c   1.000
_cell.angle_alpha   90.00
_cell.angle_beta   90.00
_cell.angle_gamma   90.00
#
_symmetry.space_group_name_H-M   'P 1'
#
loop_
_entity.id
_entity.type
_entity.pdbx_description
1 polymer ?
#
loop_
_entity_poly.entity_id
_entity_poly.type
_entity_poly.pdbx_seq_one_letter_code
_entity_poly.pdbx_strand_id
1 'polypeptide(L)'
;MNALISRKLRADAVILRNMHEQKKSLKKLRAEKTKMLAQVYKMLVLNLGRPPEEFQWRFEDANSVVSKIRTYSPKSFYEEFVNVDLRQYVDIFNDPSKEYGKHYSINLTRNIRDGDDAHFANVKMQILKDIAVKAVLDDEPIWFSCDVGKDQSREHGIMAMGMFDYDSIYMTDMVMTKAQRSLFRESVPNHAMVFIGVDMQKDKPAKWLVENSWG
;
A
#
# COMPACT_ATOMS: atom_id res chain seq x y z
N MET A 1 -15.01 6.27 -11.93
CA MET A 1 -14.33 5.13 -12.61
C MET A 1 -14.50 3.78 -11.88
N ASN A 2 -13.99 3.61 -10.66
CA ASN A 2 -13.90 2.31 -9.96
C ASN A 2 -15.22 1.52 -9.87
N ALA A 3 -16.34 2.18 -9.56
CA ALA A 3 -17.64 1.53 -9.47
C ALA A 3 -18.09 0.90 -10.81
N LEU A 4 -17.80 1.56 -11.94
CA LEU A 4 -18.13 1.06 -13.28
C LEU A 4 -17.23 -0.10 -13.69
N ILE A 5 -15.92 -0.02 -13.41
CA ILE A 5 -14.99 -1.13 -13.64
C ILE A 5 -15.42 -2.35 -12.81
N SER A 6 -15.76 -2.15 -11.53
CA SER A 6 -16.24 -3.22 -10.66
C SER A 6 -17.53 -3.87 -11.20
N ARG A 7 -18.48 -3.05 -11.69
CA ARG A 7 -19.69 -3.55 -12.37
C ARG A 7 -19.34 -4.39 -13.59
N LYS A 8 -18.39 -3.93 -14.42
CA LYS A 8 -17.94 -4.64 -15.62
C LYS A 8 -17.29 -5.98 -15.28
N LEU A 9 -16.39 -6.01 -14.31
CA LEU A 9 -15.73 -7.23 -13.86
C LEU A 9 -16.73 -8.26 -13.30
N ARG A 10 -17.77 -7.82 -12.58
CA ARG A 10 -18.86 -8.71 -12.12
C ARG A 10 -19.67 -9.28 -13.27
N ALA A 11 -19.98 -8.48 -14.29
CA ALA A 11 -20.66 -8.97 -15.49
C ALA A 11 -19.79 -10.01 -16.25
N ASP A 12 -18.50 -9.76 -16.38
CA ASP A 12 -17.55 -10.68 -17.01
C ASP A 12 -17.40 -11.99 -16.24
N ALA A 13 -17.41 -11.92 -14.91
CA ALA A 13 -17.39 -13.11 -14.07
C ALA A 13 -18.59 -14.03 -14.34
N VAL A 14 -19.80 -13.47 -14.51
CA VAL A 14 -21.00 -14.26 -14.88
C VAL A 14 -20.79 -14.97 -16.22
N ILE A 15 -20.28 -14.28 -17.24
CA ILE A 15 -20.02 -14.86 -18.56
C ILE A 15 -19.00 -15.99 -18.48
N LEU A 16 -17.87 -15.78 -17.81
CA LEU A 16 -16.81 -16.79 -17.69
C LEU A 16 -17.29 -18.03 -16.92
N ARG A 17 -18.09 -17.85 -15.86
CA ARG A 17 -18.69 -18.95 -15.11
C ARG A 17 -19.66 -19.75 -15.97
N ASN A 18 -20.55 -19.09 -16.71
CA ASN A 18 -21.48 -19.75 -17.62
C ASN A 18 -20.74 -20.52 -18.73
N MET A 19 -19.67 -19.96 -19.30
CA MET A 19 -18.84 -20.67 -20.27
C MET A 19 -18.19 -21.92 -19.68
N HIS A 20 -17.74 -21.84 -18.42
CA HIS A 20 -17.18 -22.98 -17.72
C HIS A 20 -18.23 -24.08 -17.47
N GLU A 21 -19.42 -23.71 -17.00
CA GLU A 21 -20.55 -24.63 -16.78
C GLU A 21 -21.00 -25.32 -18.08
N GLN A 22 -20.96 -24.60 -19.20
CA GLN A 22 -21.18 -25.15 -20.55
C GLN A 22 -20.00 -25.99 -21.07
N LYS A 23 -19.03 -26.33 -20.22
CA LYS A 23 -17.83 -27.13 -20.55
C LYS A 23 -17.05 -26.59 -21.75
N LYS A 24 -17.06 -25.28 -21.98
CA LYS A 24 -16.21 -24.67 -23.01
C LYS A 24 -14.74 -24.89 -22.64
N SER A 25 -13.89 -25.11 -23.65
CA SER A 25 -12.46 -25.37 -23.41
C SER A 25 -11.76 -24.16 -22.77
N LEU A 26 -10.71 -24.43 -21.98
CA LEU A 26 -9.90 -23.38 -21.36
C LEU A 26 -9.34 -22.36 -22.38
N LYS A 27 -9.05 -22.80 -23.61
CA LYS A 27 -8.64 -21.93 -24.72
C LYS A 27 -9.73 -20.89 -25.05
N LYS A 28 -11.01 -21.30 -25.10
CA LYS A 28 -12.14 -20.39 -25.35
C LYS A 28 -12.32 -19.40 -24.19
N LEU A 29 -12.22 -19.86 -22.94
CA LEU A 29 -12.31 -18.97 -21.77
C LEU A 29 -11.18 -17.92 -21.77
N ARG A 30 -9.94 -18.34 -22.07
CA ARG A 30 -8.79 -17.42 -22.15
C ARG A 30 -8.94 -16.39 -23.26
N ALA A 31 -9.43 -16.82 -24.43
CA ALA A 31 -9.70 -15.90 -25.55
C ALA A 31 -10.78 -14.87 -25.18
N GLU A 32 -11.84 -15.29 -24.48
CA GLU A 32 -12.89 -14.38 -24.03
C GLU A 32 -12.37 -13.40 -22.97
N LYS A 33 -11.55 -13.88 -22.01
CA LYS A 33 -10.86 -13.03 -21.04
C LYS A 33 -10.04 -11.93 -21.72
N THR A 34 -9.34 -12.23 -22.82
CA THR A 34 -8.57 -11.21 -23.56
C THR A 34 -9.47 -10.09 -24.09
N LYS A 35 -10.67 -10.41 -24.60
CA LYS A 35 -11.64 -9.40 -25.06
C LYS A 35 -12.17 -8.56 -23.89
N MET A 36 -12.45 -9.20 -22.76
CA MET A 36 -12.87 -8.53 -21.52
C MET A 36 -11.80 -7.57 -21.02
N LEU A 37 -10.53 -7.98 -21.03
CA LEU A 37 -9.39 -7.13 -20.67
C LEU A 37 -9.23 -5.94 -21.62
N ALA A 38 -9.45 -6.11 -22.93
CA ALA A 38 -9.43 -4.98 -23.87
C ALA A 38 -10.50 -3.92 -23.54
N GLN A 39 -11.67 -4.35 -23.05
CA GLN A 39 -12.72 -3.44 -22.60
C GLN A 39 -12.34 -2.73 -21.29
N VAL A 40 -11.75 -3.45 -20.34
CA VAL A 40 -11.22 -2.85 -19.09
C VAL A 40 -10.12 -1.83 -19.41
N TYR A 41 -9.19 -2.17 -20.30
CA TYR A 41 -8.13 -1.26 -20.76
C TYR A 41 -8.73 0.01 -21.39
N LYS A 42 -9.73 -0.13 -22.26
CA LYS A 42 -10.45 1.03 -22.81
C LYS A 42 -11.05 1.91 -21.73
N MET A 43 -11.68 1.32 -20.70
CA MET A 43 -12.25 2.08 -19.58
C MET A 43 -11.16 2.85 -18.82
N LEU A 44 -10.00 2.22 -18.56
CA LEU A 44 -8.87 2.86 -17.89
C LEU A 44 -8.33 4.03 -18.72
N VAL A 45 -8.04 3.81 -20.00
CA VAL A 45 -7.50 4.85 -20.90
C VAL A 45 -8.45 6.04 -21.03
N LEU A 46 -9.76 5.82 -21.10
CA LEU A 46 -10.75 6.91 -21.15
C LEU A 46 -10.78 7.80 -19.90
N ASN A 47 -10.30 7.29 -18.75
CA ASN A 47 -10.32 8.03 -17.49
C ASN A 47 -8.92 8.53 -17.07
N LEU A 48 -7.84 7.83 -17.47
CA LEU A 48 -6.48 8.08 -17.00
C LEU A 48 -5.51 8.48 -18.12
N GLY A 49 -5.93 8.41 -19.38
CA GLY A 49 -5.05 8.54 -20.54
C GLY A 49 -4.30 7.24 -20.88
N ARG A 50 -3.63 7.23 -22.04
CA ARG A 50 -2.76 6.13 -22.43
C ARG A 50 -1.41 6.29 -21.71
N PRO A 51 -0.93 5.29 -20.96
CA PRO A 51 0.42 5.33 -20.40
C PRO A 51 1.47 5.58 -21.50
N PRO A 52 2.42 6.52 -21.31
CA PRO A 52 3.42 6.81 -22.32
C PRO A 52 4.38 5.63 -22.48
N GLU A 53 4.67 5.27 -23.72
CA GLU A 53 5.74 4.32 -24.05
C GLU A 53 7.11 5.03 -24.04
N GLU A 54 7.11 6.30 -24.44
CA GLU A 54 8.25 7.21 -24.40
C GLU A 54 7.79 8.61 -23.99
N PHE A 55 8.68 9.37 -23.37
CA PHE A 55 8.49 10.78 -23.05
C PHE A 55 9.82 11.53 -23.09
N GLN A 56 9.76 12.84 -23.37
CA GLN A 56 10.92 13.71 -23.28
C GLN A 56 10.93 14.41 -21.92
N TRP A 57 12.08 14.40 -21.26
CA TRP A 57 12.26 15.04 -19.97
C TRP A 57 13.55 15.85 -19.90
N ARG A 58 13.46 16.96 -19.17
CA ARG A 58 14.56 17.78 -18.69
C ARG A 58 14.17 18.35 -17.33
N PHE A 59 15.15 18.67 -16.51
CA PHE A 59 14.94 19.26 -15.19
C PHE A 59 15.92 20.42 -14.97
N GLU A 60 15.62 21.25 -14.00
CA GLU A 60 16.54 22.25 -13.45
C GLU A 60 17.06 21.70 -12.12
N ASP A 61 18.38 21.68 -11.94
CA ASP A 61 18.99 21.21 -10.70
C ASP A 61 18.98 22.30 -9.59
N ALA A 62 19.47 21.95 -8.40
CA ALA A 62 19.54 22.87 -7.27
C ALA A 62 20.44 24.10 -7.50
N ASN A 63 21.28 24.09 -8.55
CA ASN A 63 22.16 25.19 -8.93
C ASN A 63 21.60 26.00 -10.11
N SER A 64 20.31 25.82 -10.44
CA SER A 64 19.65 26.43 -11.59
C SER A 64 20.25 26.07 -12.95
N VAL A 65 20.88 24.89 -13.06
CA VAL A 65 21.37 24.38 -14.34
C VAL A 65 20.30 23.51 -14.99
N VAL A 66 19.88 23.91 -16.20
CA VAL A 66 18.89 23.17 -16.99
C VAL A 66 19.56 22.02 -17.74
N SER A 67 19.06 20.79 -17.51
CA SER A 67 19.54 19.60 -18.21
C SER A 67 19.19 19.65 -19.71
N LYS A 68 19.96 18.91 -20.53
CA LYS A 68 19.55 18.64 -21.91
C LYS A 68 18.25 17.83 -21.92
N ILE A 69 17.40 18.08 -22.92
CA ILE A 69 16.23 17.26 -23.17
C ILE A 69 16.67 15.87 -23.65
N ARG A 70 16.10 14.82 -23.04
CA ARG A 70 16.36 13.42 -23.40
C ARG A 70 15.05 12.65 -23.47
N THR A 71 14.99 11.65 -24.35
CA THR A 71 13.85 10.74 -24.46
C THR A 71 14.08 9.52 -23.57
N TYR A 72 13.06 9.14 -22.80
CA TYR A 72 13.06 7.97 -21.93
C TYR A 72 11.82 7.11 -22.18
N SER A 73 11.96 5.79 -22.04
CA SER A 73 10.85 4.93 -21.62
C SER A 73 10.68 5.02 -20.09
N PRO A 74 9.51 4.66 -19.52
CA PRO A 74 9.35 4.56 -18.07
C PRO A 74 10.40 3.65 -17.41
N LYS A 75 10.81 2.57 -18.10
CA LYS A 75 11.82 1.64 -17.60
C LYS A 75 13.21 2.27 -17.58
N SER A 76 13.66 2.88 -18.67
CA SER A 76 14.98 3.53 -18.72
C SER A 76 15.05 4.73 -17.77
N PHE A 77 13.95 5.44 -17.54
CA PHE A 77 13.89 6.51 -16.55
C PHE A 77 14.08 5.97 -15.13
N TYR A 78 13.39 4.89 -14.79
CA TYR A 78 13.58 4.22 -13.51
C TYR A 78 15.02 3.72 -13.32
N GLU A 79 15.59 3.07 -14.34
CA GLU A 79 16.98 2.58 -14.31
C GLU A 79 18.00 3.72 -14.14
N GLU A 80 17.75 4.92 -14.67
CA GLU A 80 18.67 6.06 -14.57
C GLU A 80 18.50 6.88 -13.27
N PHE A 81 17.27 7.16 -12.86
CA PHE A 81 16.99 8.12 -11.77
C PHE A 81 16.57 7.49 -10.44
N VAL A 82 16.11 6.23 -10.45
CA VAL A 82 15.64 5.55 -9.24
C VAL A 82 16.57 4.40 -8.89
N ASN A 83 16.72 3.43 -9.79
CA ASN A 83 17.66 2.31 -9.72
C ASN A 83 17.68 1.54 -8.39
N VAL A 84 16.54 1.46 -7.71
CA VAL A 84 16.38 0.75 -6.43
C VAL A 84 16.01 -0.70 -6.69
N ASP A 85 16.76 -1.67 -6.18
CA ASP A 85 16.35 -3.08 -6.28
C ASP A 85 15.21 -3.40 -5.29
N LEU A 86 13.97 -3.32 -5.77
CA LEU A 86 12.78 -3.58 -4.95
C LEU A 86 12.75 -4.98 -4.32
N ARG A 87 13.55 -5.94 -4.82
CA ARG A 87 13.64 -7.30 -4.25
C ARG A 87 14.43 -7.35 -2.94
N GLN A 88 15.15 -6.28 -2.60
CA GLN A 88 15.88 -6.18 -1.33
C GLN A 88 14.98 -5.78 -0.15
N TYR A 89 13.76 -5.33 -0.44
CA TYR A 89 12.78 -4.93 0.58
C TYR A 89 11.93 -6.12 1.00
N VAL A 90 11.55 -6.14 2.28
CA VAL A 90 10.70 -7.18 2.86
C VAL A 90 9.58 -6.55 3.66
N ASP A 91 8.38 -7.12 3.56
CA ASP A 91 7.25 -6.71 4.37
C ASP A 91 7.34 -7.34 5.77
N ILE A 92 7.40 -6.48 6.78
CA ILE A 92 7.32 -6.84 8.19
C ILE A 92 6.03 -6.31 8.78
N PHE A 93 5.37 -7.11 9.62
CA PHE A 93 4.09 -6.75 10.19
C PHE A 93 4.02 -7.12 11.68
N ASN A 94 3.11 -6.48 12.41
CA ASN A 94 2.79 -6.86 13.77
C ASN A 94 1.30 -7.18 13.90
N ASP A 95 0.99 -8.47 13.82
CA ASP A 95 -0.31 -9.05 14.13
C ASP A 95 -0.22 -9.86 15.45
N PRO A 96 -0.64 -9.27 16.58
CA PRO A 96 -0.66 -9.97 17.87
C PRO A 96 -1.75 -11.06 17.99
N SER A 97 -2.61 -11.24 17.00
CA SER A 97 -3.56 -12.35 16.95
C SER A 97 -2.97 -13.64 16.37
N LYS A 98 -1.72 -13.57 15.87
CA LYS A 98 -0.99 -14.64 15.20
C LYS A 98 0.34 -14.90 15.88
N GLU A 99 0.91 -16.07 15.62
CA GLU A 99 2.24 -16.44 16.12
C GLU A 99 3.32 -15.52 15.54
N TYR A 100 4.26 -15.08 16.37
CA TYR A 100 5.41 -14.31 15.92
C TYR A 100 6.52 -15.21 15.39
N GLY A 101 7.40 -14.69 14.54
CA GLY A 101 8.49 -15.44 13.92
C GLY A 101 8.03 -16.39 12.82
N LYS A 102 6.82 -16.18 12.30
CA LYS A 102 6.25 -16.92 11.17
C LYS A 102 6.07 -16.00 9.96
N HIS A 103 6.08 -16.62 8.79
CA HIS A 103 5.74 -15.98 7.52
C HIS A 103 4.28 -16.27 7.19
N TYR A 104 3.56 -15.23 6.78
CA TYR A 104 2.16 -15.31 6.40
C TYR A 104 1.98 -14.79 4.98
N SER A 105 1.07 -15.41 4.22
CA SER A 105 0.59 -14.90 2.94
C SER A 105 -0.92 -14.70 3.00
N ILE A 106 -1.40 -13.64 2.35
CA ILE A 106 -2.81 -13.29 2.26
C ILE A 106 -3.32 -13.71 0.89
N ASN A 107 -4.03 -14.84 0.84
CA ASN A 107 -4.55 -15.39 -0.41
C ASN A 107 -5.42 -14.39 -1.19
N LEU A 108 -5.29 -14.42 -2.52
CA LEU A 108 -6.09 -13.63 -3.47
C LEU A 108 -5.86 -12.11 -3.37
N THR A 109 -4.65 -11.69 -3.04
CA THR A 109 -4.26 -10.27 -2.94
C THR A 109 -3.33 -9.80 -4.06
N ARG A 110 -2.79 -10.72 -4.87
CA ARG A 110 -1.96 -10.34 -6.03
C ARG A 110 -2.69 -9.43 -7.01
N ASN A 111 -1.95 -8.47 -7.56
CA ASN A 111 -2.40 -7.56 -8.61
C ASN A 111 -1.77 -7.86 -9.98
N ILE A 112 -0.68 -8.65 -10.02
CA ILE A 112 -0.04 -9.16 -11.23
C ILE A 112 -0.34 -10.65 -11.34
N ARG A 113 -0.74 -11.11 -12.53
CA ARG A 113 -1.23 -12.48 -12.75
C ARG A 113 -0.26 -13.57 -12.28
N ASP A 114 1.01 -13.39 -12.61
CA ASP A 114 2.09 -14.32 -12.30
C ASP A 114 3.00 -13.78 -11.18
N GLY A 115 2.51 -12.79 -10.41
CA GLY A 115 3.18 -12.26 -9.22
C GLY A 115 2.68 -12.93 -7.95
N ASP A 116 3.34 -12.59 -6.84
CA ASP A 116 3.06 -13.16 -5.52
C ASP A 116 1.82 -12.52 -4.86
N ASP A 117 1.15 -13.31 -4.02
CA ASP A 117 0.19 -12.77 -3.06
C ASP A 117 0.97 -11.98 -1.98
N ALA A 118 0.35 -10.94 -1.43
CA ALA A 118 0.95 -10.15 -0.35
C ALA A 118 1.33 -11.06 0.82
N HIS A 119 2.54 -10.88 1.34
CA HIS A 119 3.07 -11.74 2.37
C HIS A 119 4.00 -10.97 3.31
N PHE A 120 4.12 -11.38 4.56
CA PHE A 120 4.90 -10.66 5.55
C PHE A 120 5.50 -11.59 6.60
N ALA A 121 6.60 -11.14 7.21
CA ALA A 121 7.11 -11.74 8.44
C ALA A 121 6.40 -11.09 9.65
N ASN A 122 5.74 -11.91 10.49
CA ASN A 122 5.07 -11.40 11.68
C ASN A 122 6.06 -11.28 12.84
N VAL A 123 6.27 -10.07 13.34
CA VAL A 123 7.25 -9.77 14.39
C VAL A 123 6.61 -9.07 15.58
N LYS A 124 7.30 -9.10 16.72
CA LYS A 124 6.92 -8.31 17.89
C LYS A 124 7.05 -6.82 17.57
N MET A 125 6.19 -5.99 18.16
CA MET A 125 6.18 -4.53 17.94
C MET A 125 7.54 -3.88 18.22
N GLN A 126 8.28 -4.36 19.22
CA GLN A 126 9.60 -3.82 19.53
C GLN A 126 10.57 -3.98 18.34
N ILE A 127 10.59 -5.15 17.70
CA ILE A 127 11.43 -5.40 16.50
C ILE A 127 11.06 -4.43 15.37
N LEU A 128 9.76 -4.21 15.14
CA LEU A 128 9.28 -3.28 14.11
C LEU A 128 9.78 -1.85 14.39
N LYS A 129 9.73 -1.40 15.66
CA LYS A 129 10.23 -0.09 16.09
C LYS A 129 11.75 0.00 15.98
N ASP A 130 12.48 -1.03 16.38
CA ASP A 130 13.95 -1.03 16.35
C ASP A 130 14.46 -0.94 14.91
N ILE A 131 13.84 -1.69 13.97
CA ILE A 131 14.12 -1.57 12.54
C ILE A 131 13.79 -0.16 12.05
N ALA A 132 12.63 0.38 12.46
CA ALA A 132 12.22 1.71 12.04
C ALA A 132 13.14 2.83 12.51
N VAL A 133 13.59 2.77 13.77
CA VAL A 133 14.57 3.72 14.32
C VAL A 133 15.87 3.62 13.55
N LYS A 134 16.36 2.39 13.32
CA LYS A 134 17.63 2.19 12.63
C LYS A 134 17.62 2.78 11.22
N ALA A 135 16.60 2.50 10.43
CA ALA A 135 16.52 2.99 9.05
C ALA A 135 16.39 4.52 9.01
N VAL A 136 15.49 5.10 9.80
CA VAL A 136 15.27 6.55 9.80
C VAL A 136 16.51 7.31 10.28
N LEU A 137 17.28 6.77 11.23
CA LEU A 137 18.56 7.35 11.66
C LEU A 137 19.70 7.15 10.64
N ASP A 138 19.53 6.27 9.67
CA ASP A 138 20.46 6.02 8.55
C ASP A 138 19.99 6.74 7.26
N ASP A 139 19.14 7.77 7.41
CA ASP A 139 18.51 8.54 6.32
C ASP A 139 17.70 7.68 5.32
N GLU A 140 17.23 6.50 5.76
CA GLU A 140 16.33 5.65 4.98
C GLU A 140 14.86 5.85 5.40
N PRO A 141 14.03 6.50 4.58
CA PRO A 141 12.61 6.66 4.88
C PRO A 141 11.88 5.32 4.82
N ILE A 142 10.93 5.11 5.74
CA ILE A 142 10.18 3.86 5.82
C ILE A 142 8.73 4.04 5.41
N TRP A 143 8.33 3.31 4.37
CA TRP A 143 6.92 3.07 4.10
C TRP A 143 6.30 2.27 5.24
N PHE A 144 5.17 2.73 5.77
CA PHE A 144 4.39 1.98 6.74
C PHE A 144 2.89 2.10 6.47
N SER A 145 2.13 1.13 6.97
CA SER A 145 0.67 1.19 6.99
C SER A 145 0.13 1.11 8.40
N CYS A 146 -0.97 1.81 8.65
CA CYS A 146 -1.66 1.81 9.93
C CYS A 146 -3.17 1.97 9.73
N ASP A 147 -3.91 1.92 10.83
CA ASP A 147 -5.28 2.42 10.89
C ASP A 147 -5.23 3.90 11.21
N VAL A 148 -5.20 4.76 10.18
CA VAL A 148 -4.97 6.20 10.36
C VAL A 148 -6.15 6.88 11.05
N GLY A 149 -7.35 6.29 10.99
CA GLY A 149 -8.56 6.88 11.55
C GLY A 149 -8.69 6.75 13.07
N LYS A 150 -7.78 6.03 13.75
CA LYS A 150 -7.81 5.87 15.21
C LYS A 150 -7.02 6.98 15.89
N ASP A 151 -7.68 7.69 16.82
CA ASP A 151 -7.11 8.76 17.65
C ASP A 151 -6.23 9.76 16.86
N GLN A 152 -6.80 10.26 15.77
CA GLN A 152 -6.17 11.19 14.84
C GLN A 152 -6.89 12.54 14.84
N SER A 153 -6.12 13.63 14.93
CA SER A 153 -6.56 14.96 14.52
C SER A 153 -5.97 15.30 13.16
N ARG A 154 -6.81 15.32 12.12
CA ARG A 154 -6.38 15.69 10.75
C ARG A 154 -5.94 17.15 10.66
N GLU A 155 -6.65 18.06 11.33
CA GLU A 155 -6.36 19.50 11.32
C GLU A 155 -4.97 19.81 11.90
N HIS A 156 -4.59 19.12 12.97
CA HIS A 156 -3.32 19.37 13.67
C HIS A 156 -2.19 18.43 13.24
N GLY A 157 -2.49 17.40 12.43
CA GLY A 157 -1.50 16.40 12.03
C GLY A 157 -1.00 15.51 13.17
N ILE A 158 -1.82 15.29 14.20
CA ILE A 158 -1.43 14.53 15.40
C ILE A 158 -2.12 13.17 15.41
N MET A 159 -1.33 12.12 15.65
CA MET A 159 -1.80 10.76 15.93
C MET A 159 -1.31 10.37 17.33
N ALA A 160 -2.22 10.31 18.30
CA ALA A 160 -1.87 10.05 19.69
C ALA A 160 -2.99 9.32 20.40
N MET A 161 -2.70 8.14 20.94
CA MET A 161 -3.66 7.35 21.71
C MET A 161 -4.25 8.16 22.87
N GLY A 162 -5.56 8.09 23.07
CA GLY A 162 -6.24 8.78 24.17
C GLY A 162 -6.39 10.29 23.97
N MET A 163 -6.23 10.79 22.74
CA MET A 163 -6.53 12.19 22.38
C MET A 163 -8.01 12.53 22.65
N PHE A 164 -8.90 11.55 22.56
CA PHE A 164 -10.33 11.70 22.79
C PHE A 164 -10.75 10.83 23.99
N ASP A 165 -11.34 11.47 25.01
CA ASP A 165 -11.84 10.80 26.21
C ASP A 165 -13.31 10.39 26.05
N TYR A 166 -13.56 9.46 25.11
CA TYR A 166 -14.91 8.96 24.84
C TYR A 166 -15.50 8.18 26.01
N ASP A 167 -14.67 7.44 26.74
CA ASP A 167 -15.10 6.61 27.87
C ASP A 167 -15.76 7.45 28.97
N SER A 168 -15.17 8.61 29.31
CA SER A 168 -15.77 9.55 30.27
C SER A 168 -17.07 10.19 29.76
N ILE A 169 -17.15 10.51 28.47
CA ILE A 169 -18.33 11.15 27.86
C ILE A 169 -19.52 10.18 27.84
N TYR A 170 -19.27 8.93 27.43
CA TYR A 170 -20.32 7.91 27.30
C TYR A 170 -20.52 7.08 28.56
N MET A 171 -19.69 7.28 29.60
CA MET A 171 -19.72 6.53 30.86
C MET A 171 -19.61 5.01 30.63
N THR A 172 -18.68 4.58 29.77
CA THR A 172 -18.46 3.18 29.41
C THR A 172 -16.98 2.90 29.13
N ASP A 173 -16.55 1.64 29.26
CA ASP A 173 -15.19 1.18 28.92
C ASP A 173 -15.18 0.62 27.49
N MET A 174 -14.34 1.18 26.62
CA MET A 174 -14.13 0.72 25.24
C MET A 174 -12.75 0.08 25.01
N VAL A 175 -12.04 -0.29 26.08
CA VAL A 175 -10.67 -0.81 26.01
C VAL A 175 -10.65 -2.17 25.31
N MET A 176 -9.81 -2.24 24.28
CA MET A 176 -9.50 -3.49 23.57
C MET A 176 -7.99 -3.59 23.34
N THR A 177 -7.44 -4.79 23.46
CA THR A 177 -6.07 -5.07 23.00
C THR A 177 -5.99 -4.96 21.47
N LYS A 178 -4.78 -4.75 20.93
CA LYS A 178 -4.57 -4.73 19.47
C LYS A 178 -5.02 -6.04 18.79
N ALA A 179 -4.87 -7.19 19.46
CA ALA A 179 -5.33 -8.48 18.94
C ALA A 179 -6.86 -8.56 18.87
N GLN A 180 -7.56 -8.14 19.93
CA GLN A 180 -9.03 -8.08 19.94
C GLN A 180 -9.54 -7.12 18.86
N ARG A 181 -8.94 -5.93 18.71
CA ARG A 181 -9.36 -4.99 17.66
C ARG A 181 -9.24 -5.57 16.26
N SER A 182 -8.19 -6.35 15.98
CA SER A 182 -8.03 -7.03 14.70
C SER A 182 -9.05 -8.15 14.51
N LEU A 183 -9.20 -9.05 15.49
CA LEU A 183 -10.09 -10.21 15.40
C LEU A 183 -11.57 -9.82 15.28
N PHE A 184 -11.98 -8.75 15.94
CA PHE A 184 -13.35 -8.24 15.93
C PHE A 184 -13.59 -7.14 14.90
N ARG A 185 -12.64 -6.91 13.97
CA ARG A 185 -12.74 -5.96 12.86
C ARG A 185 -12.94 -4.50 13.29
N GLU A 186 -12.53 -4.15 14.50
CA GLU A 186 -12.55 -2.77 15.00
C GLU A 186 -11.37 -1.96 14.44
N SER A 187 -10.26 -2.61 14.09
CA SER A 187 -9.11 -1.94 13.48
C SER A 187 -8.44 -2.81 12.42
N VAL A 188 -8.15 -2.20 11.26
CA VAL A 188 -7.42 -2.80 10.14
C VAL A 188 -6.52 -1.73 9.50
N PRO A 189 -5.35 -2.11 8.94
CA PRO A 189 -4.57 -1.17 8.13
C PRO A 189 -5.43 -0.64 6.98
N ASN A 190 -5.54 0.68 6.87
CA ASN A 190 -6.40 1.33 5.88
C ASN A 190 -5.70 2.45 5.12
N HIS A 191 -4.50 2.85 5.55
CA HIS A 191 -3.74 3.92 4.92
C HIS A 191 -2.24 3.69 5.04
N ALA A 192 -1.50 4.20 4.07
CA ALA A 192 -0.05 4.10 3.99
C ALA A 192 0.60 5.49 3.96
N MET A 193 1.70 5.63 4.68
CA MET A 193 2.46 6.86 4.88
C MET A 193 3.96 6.54 4.98
N VAL A 194 4.79 7.56 5.20
CA VAL A 194 6.24 7.38 5.28
C VAL A 194 6.78 7.98 6.58
N PHE A 195 7.58 7.21 7.33
CA PHE A 195 8.39 7.75 8.41
C PHE A 195 9.64 8.40 7.82
N ILE A 196 9.82 9.69 8.13
CA ILE A 196 10.94 10.52 7.65
C ILE A 196 11.73 11.16 8.80
N GLY A 197 11.38 10.85 10.05
CA GLY A 197 12.07 11.37 11.22
C GLY A 197 11.61 10.71 12.51
N VAL A 198 12.46 10.73 13.53
CA VAL A 198 12.18 10.18 14.85
C VAL A 198 12.78 11.07 15.93
N ASP A 199 12.01 11.35 16.98
CA ASP A 199 12.48 12.02 18.18
C ASP A 199 12.89 10.98 19.23
N MET A 200 14.14 11.05 19.69
CA MET A 200 14.73 10.08 20.59
C MET A 200 14.87 10.65 22.01
N GLN A 201 14.33 9.95 23.00
CA GLN A 201 14.51 10.27 24.42
C GLN A 201 15.26 9.16 25.12
N LYS A 202 16.51 9.45 25.54
CA LYS A 202 17.40 8.51 26.25
C LYS A 202 17.52 7.12 25.59
N ASP A 203 17.48 7.02 24.26
CA ASP A 203 17.51 5.75 23.48
C ASP A 203 16.14 5.10 23.20
N LYS A 204 15.01 5.78 23.45
CA LYS A 204 13.69 5.30 23.04
C LYS A 204 13.00 6.28 22.10
N PRO A 205 12.33 5.79 21.03
CA PRO A 205 11.54 6.66 20.16
C PRO A 205 10.34 7.21 20.93
N ALA A 206 10.26 8.53 21.05
CA ALA A 206 9.17 9.24 21.72
C ALA A 206 8.03 9.56 20.75
N LYS A 207 8.36 10.04 19.54
CA LYS A 207 7.42 10.36 18.47
C LYS A 207 8.10 10.27 17.11
N TRP A 208 7.29 10.19 16.05
CA TRP A 208 7.73 10.01 14.68
C TRP A 208 7.22 11.15 13.81
N LEU A 209 8.06 11.61 12.88
CA LEU A 209 7.64 12.50 11.80
C LEU A 209 7.13 11.66 10.64
N VAL A 210 5.90 11.94 10.23
CA VAL A 210 5.18 11.19 9.21
C VAL A 210 4.89 12.09 8.02
N GLU A 211 5.41 11.72 6.86
CA GLU A 211 5.00 12.29 5.59
C GLU A 211 3.71 11.61 5.12
N ASN A 212 2.67 12.42 4.89
CA ASN A 212 1.36 11.96 4.42
C ASN A 212 1.08 12.49 3.02
N SER A 213 0.06 11.95 2.35
CA SER A 213 -0.28 12.21 0.95
C SER A 213 -1.61 12.97 0.76
N TRP A 214 -1.98 13.81 1.73
CA TRP A 214 -3.27 14.54 1.73
C TRP A 214 -3.18 16.03 1.39
N GLY A 215 -2.04 16.48 0.86
CA GLY A 215 -1.81 17.86 0.45
C GLY A 215 -0.95 18.63 1.44
#